data_AF-B1ZNQ9-F1
#
_entry.id   AF-B1ZNQ9-F1
#
_cell.length_a   1.000
_cell.length_b   1.000
_cell.length_c   1.000
_cell.angle_alpha   90.00
_cell.angle_beta   90.00
_cell.angle_gamma   90.00
#
_symmetry.space_group_name_H-M   'P 1'
#
loop_
_entity.id
_entity.type
_entity.pdbx_description
1 polymer ?
#
loop_
_entity_poly.entity_id
_entity_poly.type
_entity_poly.pdbx_seq_one_letter_code
_entity_poly.pdbx_strand_id
1 'polypeptide(L)'
;MPLRFPPCPTLPVAPGELDWRTLHAFREQHRRAEFYAACLAYAQSLWTRGLAARAMLCLDRAFSAELQGDEAELRWWPLPYAAMAWIITHTPDGVFMGNPRVHFQHYAGRVNEPRKEQRRWRAWACWALTRRIRPDLPADPRHAIVEPTAAEIEARLRQHGLPGEPELWREVMGSASTIGPTLGGRAAESAPASDRIRG
;
A
#
# COMPACT_ATOMS: atom_id res chain seq x y z
N MET A 1 8.86 -15.98 -22.03
CA MET A 1 9.60 -15.07 -21.12
C MET A 1 8.68 -14.75 -19.94
N PRO A 2 9.18 -14.65 -18.70
CA PRO A 2 8.35 -14.25 -17.57
C PRO A 2 7.81 -12.83 -17.80
N LEU A 3 6.52 -12.61 -17.53
CA LEU A 3 5.90 -11.28 -17.57
C LEU A 3 6.66 -10.36 -16.60
N ARG A 4 7.19 -9.24 -17.13
CA ARG A 4 7.81 -8.19 -16.33
C ARG A 4 7.00 -6.91 -16.47
N PHE A 5 6.58 -6.37 -15.33
CA PHE A 5 5.84 -5.11 -15.32
C PHE A 5 6.80 -3.92 -15.14
N PRO A 6 6.46 -2.74 -15.68
CA PRO A 6 7.23 -1.53 -15.40
C PRO A 6 7.21 -1.24 -13.90
N PRO A 7 8.29 -0.67 -13.32
CA PRO A 7 8.33 -0.34 -11.90
C PRO A 7 7.17 0.59 -11.50
N CYS A 8 6.56 0.37 -10.34
CA CYS A 8 5.62 1.32 -9.78
C CYS A 8 6.38 2.59 -9.38
N PRO A 9 5.99 3.79 -9.85
CA PRO A 9 6.74 5.03 -9.65
C PRO A 9 6.63 5.56 -8.21
N THR A 10 5.65 5.09 -7.44
CA THR A 10 5.42 5.52 -6.05
C THR A 10 6.00 4.52 -5.04
N LEU A 11 6.84 3.58 -5.50
CA LEU A 11 7.56 2.63 -4.67
C LEU A 11 9.07 2.81 -4.86
N PRO A 12 9.88 2.51 -3.83
CA PRO A 12 11.32 2.50 -3.96
C PRO A 12 11.75 1.49 -5.03
N VAL A 13 12.82 1.82 -5.75
CA VAL A 13 13.48 0.89 -6.65
C VAL A 13 13.97 -0.30 -5.85
N ALA A 14 13.52 -1.50 -6.21
CA ALA A 14 14.01 -2.71 -5.58
C ALA A 14 15.46 -2.96 -6.04
N PRO A 15 16.41 -3.25 -5.13
CA PRO A 15 17.81 -3.53 -5.48
C PRO A 15 18.01 -4.85 -6.24
N GLY A 16 16.92 -5.55 -6.59
CA GLY A 16 16.94 -6.83 -7.29
C GLY A 16 15.68 -7.64 -7.01
N GLU A 17 15.74 -8.95 -7.31
CA GLU A 17 14.71 -9.89 -6.89
C GLU A 17 14.85 -10.17 -5.39
N LEU A 18 13.90 -9.66 -4.62
CA LEU A 18 13.81 -9.89 -3.18
C LEU A 18 12.97 -11.14 -2.91
N ASP A 19 13.25 -11.78 -1.77
CA ASP A 19 12.55 -12.97 -1.29
C ASP A 19 11.81 -12.67 0.02
N TRP A 20 10.84 -13.50 0.40
CA TRP A 20 10.08 -13.36 1.63
C TRP A 20 10.98 -13.29 2.88
N ARG A 21 12.19 -13.85 2.81
CA ARG A 21 13.23 -13.78 3.83
C ARG A 21 13.59 -12.33 4.20
N THR A 22 13.50 -11.39 3.27
CA THR A 22 13.69 -9.95 3.52
C THR A 22 12.78 -9.43 4.63
N LEU A 23 11.55 -9.96 4.72
CA LEU A 23 10.62 -9.57 5.79
C LEU A 23 10.75 -10.41 7.07
N HIS A 24 11.38 -11.58 6.99
CA HIS A 24 11.52 -12.50 8.13
C HIS A 24 12.63 -12.09 9.11
N ALA A 25 13.51 -11.19 8.68
CA ALA A 25 14.50 -10.55 9.55
C ALA A 25 13.84 -9.70 10.65
N PHE A 26 12.62 -9.21 10.44
CA PHE A 26 11.90 -8.38 11.40
C PHE A 26 11.11 -9.23 12.39
N ARG A 27 11.53 -9.21 13.66
CA ARG A 27 10.73 -9.73 14.78
C ARG A 27 9.44 -8.92 14.90
N GLU A 28 8.37 -9.56 15.36
CA GLU A 28 7.04 -8.92 15.48
C GLU A 28 7.07 -7.62 16.29
N GLN A 29 7.95 -7.55 17.29
CA GLN A 29 8.11 -6.40 18.20
C GLN A 29 8.88 -5.21 17.61
N HIS A 30 9.40 -5.30 16.38
CA HIS A 30 10.31 -4.29 15.79
C HIS A 30 9.90 -3.90 14.36
N ARG A 31 8.60 -3.93 14.04
CA ARG A 31 8.07 -3.63 12.71
C ARG A 31 7.86 -2.12 12.49
N ARG A 32 8.92 -1.33 12.63
CA ARG A 32 8.91 0.14 12.50
C ARG A 32 9.32 0.58 11.08
N ALA A 33 10.08 1.66 10.95
CA ALA A 33 10.46 2.28 9.69
C ALA A 33 11.18 1.33 8.71
N GLU A 34 12.14 0.54 9.20
CA GLU A 34 12.89 -0.41 8.37
C GLU A 34 11.99 -1.52 7.79
N PHE A 35 11.04 -2.01 8.59
CA PHE A 35 10.05 -3.00 8.13
C PHE A 35 9.12 -2.40 7.07
N TYR A 36 8.71 -1.15 7.27
CA TYR A 36 7.93 -0.39 6.30
C TYR A 36 8.66 -0.30 4.96
N ALA A 37 9.91 0.20 4.95
CA ALA A 37 10.73 0.31 3.75
C ALA A 37 10.96 -1.06 3.08
N ALA A 38 11.22 -2.11 3.87
CA ALA A 38 11.37 -3.47 3.35
C ALA A 38 10.08 -3.98 2.69
N CYS A 39 8.91 -3.68 3.25
CA CYS A 39 7.63 -4.03 2.63
C CYS A 39 7.43 -3.30 1.29
N LEU A 40 7.80 -2.03 1.19
CA LEU A 40 7.69 -1.26 -0.05
C LEU A 40 8.62 -1.80 -1.14
N ALA A 41 9.89 -2.04 -0.80
CA ALA A 41 10.87 -2.60 -1.73
C ALA A 41 10.48 -4.01 -2.19
N TYR A 42 9.96 -4.83 -1.28
CA TYR A 42 9.51 -6.17 -1.63
C TYR A 42 8.22 -6.15 -2.47
N ALA A 43 7.29 -5.22 -2.20
CA ALA A 43 6.12 -5.01 -3.04
C ALA A 43 6.53 -4.64 -4.48
N GLN A 44 7.53 -3.77 -4.65
CA GLN A 44 8.08 -3.42 -5.96
C GLN A 44 8.67 -4.65 -6.68
N SER A 45 9.46 -5.47 -5.96
CA SER A 45 10.04 -6.69 -6.53
C SER A 45 8.96 -7.70 -6.95
N LEU A 46 7.90 -7.87 -6.15
CA LEU A 46 6.77 -8.74 -6.50
C LEU A 46 6.02 -8.22 -7.72
N TRP A 47 5.76 -6.91 -7.78
CA TRP A 47 5.08 -6.26 -8.88
C TRP A 47 5.84 -6.44 -10.20
N THR A 48 7.14 -6.12 -10.25
CA THR A 48 7.94 -6.23 -11.48
C THR A 48 8.07 -7.67 -11.99
N ARG A 49 7.78 -8.67 -11.15
CA ARG A 49 7.73 -10.10 -11.49
C ARG A 49 6.34 -10.60 -11.91
N GLY A 50 5.37 -9.72 -12.06
CA GLY A 50 4.01 -10.09 -12.46
C GLY A 50 3.10 -10.55 -11.31
N LEU A 51 3.52 -10.40 -10.05
CA LEU A 51 2.81 -10.93 -8.88
C LEU A 51 1.93 -9.87 -8.20
N ALA A 52 0.97 -9.31 -8.94
CA ALA A 52 0.13 -8.19 -8.51
C ALA A 52 -0.57 -8.42 -7.15
N ALA A 53 -1.29 -9.54 -6.99
CA ALA A 53 -1.96 -9.87 -5.73
C ALA A 53 -0.99 -9.94 -4.54
N ARG A 54 0.21 -10.49 -4.74
CA ARG A 54 1.22 -10.60 -3.67
C ARG A 54 1.84 -9.25 -3.34
N ALA A 55 2.02 -8.38 -4.34
CA ALA A 55 2.48 -7.01 -4.13
C ALA A 55 1.48 -6.23 -3.26
N MET A 56 0.18 -6.33 -3.55
CA MET A 56 -0.88 -5.71 -2.72
C MET A 56 -0.85 -6.22 -1.27
N LEU A 57 -0.77 -7.53 -1.06
CA LEU A 57 -0.66 -8.11 0.29
C LEU A 57 0.60 -7.63 1.03
N CYS A 58 1.67 -7.30 0.30
CA CYS A 58 2.87 -6.71 0.87
C CYS A 58 2.65 -5.24 1.28
N LEU A 59 1.87 -4.48 0.52
CA LEU A 59 1.45 -3.13 0.92
C LEU A 59 0.52 -3.15 2.14
N ASP A 60 -0.36 -4.14 2.28
CA ASP A 60 -1.17 -4.33 3.50
C ASP A 60 -0.29 -4.51 4.74
N ARG A 61 0.86 -5.18 4.57
CA ARG A 61 1.86 -5.32 5.63
C ARG A 61 2.57 -4.00 5.91
N ALA A 62 2.89 -3.20 4.88
CA ALA A 62 3.45 -1.86 5.07
C ALA A 62 2.50 -0.97 5.90
N PHE A 63 1.19 -1.01 5.64
CA PHE A 63 0.18 -0.31 6.45
C PHE A 63 0.09 -0.78 7.91
N SER A 64 0.64 -1.96 8.23
CA SER A 64 0.70 -2.49 9.60
C SER A 64 1.95 -2.06 10.36
N ALA A 65 2.90 -1.37 9.74
CA ALA A 65 4.11 -0.90 10.40
C ALA A 65 3.81 0.04 11.58
N GLU A 66 4.56 -0.07 12.66
CA GLU A 66 4.53 0.76 13.88
C GLU A 66 5.24 2.08 13.62
N LEU A 67 4.55 2.95 12.89
CA LEU A 67 5.02 4.28 12.51
C LEU A 67 4.39 5.35 13.40
N GLN A 68 5.12 6.43 13.63
CA GLN A 68 4.68 7.61 14.39
C GLN A 68 4.41 8.81 13.47
N GLY A 69 4.90 8.78 12.22
CA GLY A 69 4.68 9.84 11.23
C GLY A 69 5.89 10.76 11.04
N ASP A 70 6.90 10.67 11.90
CA ASP A 70 8.14 11.46 11.85
C ASP A 70 9.34 10.66 11.28
N GLU A 71 9.13 9.39 10.94
CA GLU A 71 10.15 8.54 10.33
C GLU A 71 10.70 9.16 9.03
N ALA A 72 12.03 9.05 8.84
CA ALA A 72 12.71 9.62 7.68
C ALA A 72 12.21 9.04 6.36
N GLU A 73 11.84 7.77 6.37
CA GLU A 73 11.32 7.00 5.25
C GLU A 73 10.01 7.59 4.74
N LEU A 74 9.15 8.13 5.61
CA LEU A 74 7.86 8.70 5.23
C LEU A 74 7.99 10.01 4.45
N ARG A 75 9.13 10.70 4.53
CA ARG A 75 9.43 11.89 3.71
C ARG A 75 9.64 11.54 2.24
N TRP A 76 10.20 10.37 1.98
CA TRP A 76 10.50 9.88 0.63
C TRP A 76 9.39 9.00 0.09
N TRP A 77 8.81 8.19 0.97
CA TRP A 77 7.81 7.17 0.66
C TRP A 77 6.61 7.32 1.59
N PRO A 78 5.64 8.20 1.26
CA PRO A 78 4.39 8.33 2.01
C PRO A 78 3.65 7.01 2.10
N LEU A 79 2.69 6.90 3.03
CA LEU A 79 1.87 5.68 3.18
C LEU A 79 1.33 5.20 1.82
N PRO A 80 1.32 3.88 1.54
CA PRO A 80 1.29 3.36 0.19
C PRO A 80 -0.09 3.38 -0.49
N TYR A 81 -0.93 4.39 -0.22
CA TYR A 81 -2.20 4.60 -0.91
C TYR A 81 -1.99 4.80 -2.42
N ALA A 82 -1.00 5.61 -2.81
CA ALA A 82 -0.69 5.86 -4.21
C ALA A 82 -0.18 4.59 -4.91
N ALA A 83 0.66 3.79 -4.23
CA ALA A 83 1.14 2.52 -4.75
C ALA A 83 0.02 1.49 -4.91
N MET A 84 -0.88 1.41 -3.92
CA MET A 84 -2.06 0.54 -3.97
C MET A 84 -2.95 0.92 -5.15
N ALA A 85 -3.27 2.21 -5.30
CA ALA A 85 -4.06 2.73 -6.40
C ALA A 85 -3.40 2.44 -7.76
N TRP A 86 -2.09 2.68 -7.87
CA TRP A 86 -1.33 2.40 -9.09
C TRP A 86 -1.45 0.92 -9.48
N ILE A 87 -1.17 -0.01 -8.55
CA ILE A 87 -1.17 -1.45 -8.81
C ILE A 87 -2.56 -1.93 -9.25
N ILE A 88 -3.62 -1.46 -8.59
CA ILE A 88 -5.00 -1.83 -8.96
C ILE A 88 -5.35 -1.32 -10.36
N THR A 89 -4.91 -0.11 -10.70
CA THR A 89 -5.19 0.54 -12.00
C THR A 89 -4.51 -0.18 -13.17
N HIS A 90 -3.26 -0.61 -12.97
CA HIS A 90 -2.40 -1.07 -14.06
C HIS A 90 -2.15 -2.57 -14.08
N THR A 91 -2.82 -3.34 -13.22
CA THR A 91 -2.76 -4.80 -13.32
C THR A 91 -3.39 -5.22 -14.65
N PRO A 92 -2.64 -5.86 -15.58
CA PRO A 92 -3.17 -6.24 -16.88
C PRO A 92 -4.28 -7.28 -16.79
N ASP A 93 -5.12 -7.33 -17.82
CA ASP A 93 -6.11 -8.39 -17.97
C ASP A 93 -5.42 -9.77 -18.00
N GLY A 94 -6.06 -10.76 -17.38
CA GLY A 94 -5.51 -12.11 -17.24
C GLY A 94 -4.47 -12.29 -16.13
N VAL A 95 -4.00 -11.21 -15.50
CA VAL A 95 -3.10 -11.29 -14.33
C VAL A 95 -3.93 -11.41 -13.06
N PHE A 96 -3.62 -12.41 -12.25
CA PHE A 96 -4.36 -12.63 -11.01
C PHE A 96 -4.11 -11.52 -9.98
N MET A 97 -5.16 -10.74 -9.69
CA MET A 97 -5.21 -9.74 -8.61
C MET A 97 -6.20 -10.14 -7.50
N GLY A 98 -7.05 -11.14 -7.74
CA GLY A 98 -8.24 -11.39 -6.92
C GLY A 98 -9.31 -10.30 -7.12
N ASN A 99 -10.20 -10.15 -6.13
CA ASN A 99 -11.15 -9.03 -6.07
C ASN A 99 -10.75 -8.10 -4.90
N PRO A 100 -9.99 -7.02 -5.18
CA PRO A 100 -9.59 -6.03 -4.17
C PRO A 100 -10.76 -5.46 -3.34
N ARG A 101 -11.95 -5.29 -3.93
CA ARG A 101 -13.11 -4.72 -3.22
C ARG A 101 -13.53 -5.65 -2.10
N VAL A 102 -13.70 -6.93 -2.43
CA VAL A 102 -14.04 -7.97 -1.45
C VAL A 102 -12.89 -8.16 -0.45
N HIS A 103 -11.64 -8.20 -0.91
CA HIS A 103 -10.46 -8.33 -0.04
C HIS A 103 -10.46 -7.29 1.08
N PHE A 104 -10.55 -6.00 0.75
CA PHE A 104 -10.50 -4.95 1.76
C PHE A 104 -11.74 -4.93 2.66
N GLN A 105 -12.92 -5.27 2.14
CA GLN A 105 -14.14 -5.41 2.94
C GLN A 105 -13.97 -6.48 4.01
N HIS A 106 -13.46 -7.66 3.66
CA HIS A 106 -13.17 -8.72 4.63
C HIS A 106 -12.02 -8.36 5.56
N TYR A 107 -10.98 -7.72 5.04
CA TYR A 107 -9.81 -7.34 5.83
C TYR A 107 -10.20 -6.37 6.96
N ALA A 108 -11.00 -5.35 6.66
CA ALA A 108 -11.51 -4.38 7.65
C ALA A 108 -12.35 -5.03 8.78
N GLY A 109 -12.99 -6.18 8.50
CA GLY A 109 -13.76 -6.96 9.47
C GLY A 109 -12.93 -7.88 10.36
N ARG A 110 -11.72 -8.28 9.93
CA ARG A 110 -10.88 -9.30 10.60
C ARG A 110 -9.62 -8.75 11.26
N VAL A 111 -9.51 -7.42 11.36
CA VAL A 111 -8.36 -6.78 12.00
C VAL A 111 -8.37 -7.06 13.51
N ASN A 112 -7.25 -7.59 13.99
CA ASN A 112 -6.97 -7.78 15.42
C ASN A 112 -6.04 -6.69 15.94
N GLU A 113 -5.91 -6.60 17.27
CA GLU A 113 -4.87 -5.80 17.92
C GLU A 113 -3.45 -6.20 17.48
N PRO A 114 -2.46 -5.30 17.58
CA PRO A 114 -2.55 -3.90 18.03
C PRO A 114 -3.07 -2.95 16.94
N ARG A 115 -3.50 -1.74 17.37
CA ARG A 115 -3.88 -0.62 16.49
C ARG A 115 -5.01 -1.01 15.52
N LYS A 116 -5.95 -1.80 16.04
CA LYS A 116 -7.07 -2.35 15.29
C LYS A 116 -7.82 -1.29 14.48
N GLU A 117 -8.18 -0.18 15.11
CA GLU A 117 -8.94 0.89 14.43
C GLU A 117 -8.14 1.54 13.31
N GLN A 118 -6.88 1.90 13.54
CA GLN A 118 -6.00 2.45 12.50
C GLN A 118 -5.94 1.53 11.27
N ARG A 119 -5.69 0.24 11.50
CA ARG A 119 -5.58 -0.76 10.42
C ARG A 119 -6.92 -1.00 9.72
N ARG A 120 -8.03 -1.02 10.45
CA ARG A 120 -9.39 -1.13 9.89
C ARG A 120 -9.68 0.04 8.97
N TRP A 121 -9.40 1.27 9.39
CA TRP A 121 -9.72 2.46 8.59
C TRP A 121 -8.79 2.63 7.39
N ARG A 122 -7.53 2.18 7.48
CA ARG A 122 -6.65 2.00 6.32
C ARG A 122 -7.18 0.99 5.31
N ALA A 123 -7.76 -0.11 5.77
CA ALA A 123 -8.41 -1.09 4.90
C ALA A 123 -9.63 -0.49 4.19
N TRP A 124 -10.50 0.25 4.91
CA TRP A 124 -11.61 0.97 4.30
C TRP A 124 -11.17 2.05 3.31
N ALA A 125 -10.06 2.74 3.59
CA ALA A 125 -9.47 3.70 2.67
C ALA A 125 -9.02 3.05 1.34
N CYS A 126 -8.39 1.86 1.40
CA CYS A 126 -8.03 1.08 0.22
C CYS A 126 -9.26 0.48 -0.51
N TRP A 127 -10.30 0.11 0.24
CA TRP A 127 -11.58 -0.29 -0.33
C TRP A 127 -12.23 0.85 -1.15
N ALA A 128 -12.22 2.08 -0.62
CA ALA A 128 -12.76 3.25 -1.33
C ALA A 128 -11.96 3.57 -2.59
N LEU A 129 -10.62 3.50 -2.53
CA LEU A 129 -9.75 3.60 -3.70
C LEU A 129 -10.11 2.54 -4.74
N THR A 130 -10.26 1.30 -4.32
CA THR A 130 -10.65 0.20 -5.21
C THR A 130 -11.97 0.50 -5.91
N ARG A 131 -13.00 0.90 -5.17
CA ARG A 131 -14.31 1.22 -5.74
C ARG A 131 -14.25 2.36 -6.75
N ARG A 132 -13.35 3.31 -6.55
CA ARG A 132 -13.17 4.45 -7.47
C ARG A 132 -12.48 4.02 -8.77
N ILE A 133 -11.48 3.15 -8.67
CA ILE A 133 -10.61 2.72 -9.78
C ILE A 133 -11.26 1.59 -10.58
N ARG A 134 -11.89 0.65 -9.89
CA ARG A 134 -12.50 -0.57 -10.44
C ARG A 134 -13.97 -0.68 -10.01
N PRO A 135 -14.85 0.20 -10.51
CA PRO A 135 -16.27 0.15 -10.19
C PRO A 135 -16.97 -1.11 -10.71
N ASP A 136 -16.34 -1.81 -11.65
CA ASP A 136 -16.77 -3.09 -12.22
C ASP A 136 -16.65 -4.26 -11.24
N LEU A 137 -15.81 -4.15 -10.20
CA LEU A 137 -15.63 -5.23 -9.23
C LEU A 137 -16.86 -5.37 -8.32
N PRO A 138 -17.47 -6.58 -8.25
CA PRO A 138 -18.65 -6.81 -7.44
C PRO A 138 -18.31 -6.76 -5.95
N ALA A 139 -19.29 -6.34 -5.14
CA ALA A 139 -19.27 -6.56 -3.69
C ALA A 139 -19.44 -8.04 -3.36
N ASP A 140 -19.18 -8.41 -2.10
CA ASP A 140 -19.54 -9.73 -1.60
C ASP A 140 -21.06 -9.76 -1.27
N PRO A 141 -21.88 -10.52 -2.00
CA PRO A 141 -23.33 -10.57 -1.76
C PRO A 141 -23.71 -11.21 -0.42
N ARG A 142 -22.79 -11.95 0.20
CA ARG A 142 -23.02 -12.65 1.47
C ARG A 142 -22.56 -11.85 2.68
N HIS A 143 -21.87 -10.73 2.47
CA HIS A 143 -21.29 -9.94 3.54
C HIS A 143 -22.09 -8.65 3.73
N ALA A 144 -23.10 -8.70 4.62
CA ALA A 144 -23.90 -7.56 5.02
C ALA A 144 -23.10 -6.63 5.97
N ILE A 145 -22.15 -5.88 5.42
CA ILE A 145 -21.51 -4.76 6.11
C ILE A 145 -22.09 -3.46 5.57
N VAL A 146 -22.38 -2.52 6.48
CA VAL A 146 -22.62 -1.12 6.12
C VAL A 146 -21.31 -0.53 5.60
N GLU A 147 -21.23 -0.33 4.29
CA GLU A 147 -20.08 0.30 3.63
C GLU A 147 -19.96 1.77 4.11
N PRO A 148 -18.80 2.20 4.65
CA PRO A 148 -18.62 3.57 5.13
C PRO A 148 -18.55 4.57 3.96
N THR A 149 -18.98 5.79 4.22
CA THR A 149 -18.84 6.92 3.30
C THR A 149 -17.38 7.42 3.25
N ALA A 150 -17.03 8.13 2.18
CA ALA A 150 -15.71 8.77 2.07
C ALA A 150 -15.44 9.75 3.22
N ALA A 151 -16.46 10.50 3.66
CA ALA A 151 -16.36 11.43 4.78
C ALA A 151 -16.10 10.72 6.11
N GLU A 152 -16.75 9.58 6.35
CA GLU A 152 -16.51 8.75 7.54
C GLU A 152 -15.10 8.18 7.54
N ILE A 153 -14.64 7.65 6.40
CA ILE A 153 -13.26 7.14 6.26
C ILE A 153 -12.27 8.26 6.57
N GLU A 154 -12.44 9.44 5.98
CA GLU A 154 -11.55 10.58 6.22
C GLU A 154 -11.50 10.98 7.70
N ALA A 155 -12.67 11.11 8.34
CA ALA A 155 -12.75 11.47 9.75
C ALA A 155 -12.04 10.45 10.65
N ARG A 156 -12.14 9.16 10.31
CA ARG A 156 -11.53 8.07 11.07
C ARG A 156 -10.04 7.91 10.82
N LEU A 157 -9.58 8.17 9.59
CA LEU A 157 -8.15 8.33 9.31
C LEU A 157 -7.56 9.51 10.08
N ARG A 158 -8.28 10.63 10.19
CA ARG A 158 -7.86 11.77 11.03
C ARG A 158 -7.77 11.40 12.50
N GLN A 159 -8.71 10.59 13.00
CA GLN A 159 -8.78 10.21 14.40
C GLN A 159 -7.74 9.15 14.80
N HIS A 160 -7.44 8.20 13.92
CA HIS A 160 -6.66 7.00 14.26
C HIS A 160 -5.38 6.82 13.43
N GLY A 161 -5.24 7.55 12.32
CA GLY A 161 -4.10 7.49 11.42
C GLY A 161 -2.92 8.34 11.89
N LEU A 162 -1.93 8.50 11.00
CA LEU A 162 -0.80 9.41 11.20
C LEU A 162 -1.19 10.86 10.90
N PRO A 163 -0.45 11.85 11.43
CA PRO A 163 -0.59 13.23 10.99
C PRO A 163 -0.49 13.36 9.46
N GLY A 164 -1.44 14.06 8.82
CA GLY A 164 -1.49 14.24 7.37
C GLY A 164 -2.00 13.03 6.56
N GLU A 165 -2.26 11.88 7.19
CA GLU A 165 -2.79 10.69 6.53
C GLU A 165 -4.13 10.92 5.79
N PRO A 166 -5.15 11.61 6.35
CA PRO A 166 -6.40 11.84 5.62
C PRO A 166 -6.21 12.75 4.41
N GLU A 167 -5.31 13.73 4.48
CA GLU A 167 -5.00 14.61 3.35
C GLU A 167 -4.31 13.85 2.22
N LEU A 168 -3.32 13.01 2.56
CA LEU A 168 -2.66 12.11 1.62
C LEU A 168 -3.67 11.18 0.93
N TRP A 169 -4.56 10.54 1.69
CA TRP A 169 -5.57 9.65 1.11
C TRP A 169 -6.53 10.42 0.18
N ARG A 170 -6.96 11.63 0.56
CA ARG A 170 -7.85 12.46 -0.25
C ARG A 170 -7.21 12.89 -1.56
N GLU A 171 -5.92 13.26 -1.53
CA GLU A 171 -5.14 13.59 -2.73
C GLU A 171 -5.09 12.42 -3.72
N VAL A 172 -4.83 11.20 -3.21
CA VAL A 172 -4.82 9.99 -4.03
C VAL A 172 -6.23 9.69 -4.57
N MET A 173 -7.27 9.82 -3.76
CA MET A 173 -8.67 9.64 -4.19
C MET A 173 -9.07 10.62 -5.31
N GLY A 174 -8.63 11.88 -5.23
CA GLY A 174 -8.85 12.88 -6.28
C GLY A 174 -8.11 12.54 -7.57
N SER A 175 -6.89 12.01 -7.45
CA SER A 175 -6.02 11.67 -8.59
C SER A 175 -6.34 10.31 -9.21
N ALA A 176 -6.98 9.38 -8.48
CA ALA A 176 -7.30 8.01 -8.91
C ALA A 176 -8.21 7.91 -10.15
N SER A 177 -8.74 9.04 -10.64
CA SER A 177 -9.51 9.16 -11.88
C SER A 177 -8.64 9.53 -13.09
N THR A 178 -7.44 10.03 -12.83
CA THR A 178 -6.53 10.69 -13.79
C THR A 178 -5.21 9.92 -13.94
N ILE A 179 -5.03 8.80 -13.23
CA ILE A 179 -3.83 7.93 -13.36
C ILE A 179 -3.93 7.12 -14.67
N GLY A 180 -3.95 7.82 -15.80
CA GLY A 180 -3.49 7.32 -17.08
C GLY A 180 -1.96 7.48 -17.19
N PRO A 181 -1.33 6.91 -18.22
CA PRO A 181 0.12 6.85 -18.34
C PRO A 181 0.67 8.24 -18.71
N THR A 182 0.81 9.12 -17.73
CA THR A 182 1.62 10.33 -17.89
C THR A 182 2.97 10.08 -17.24
N LEU A 183 3.93 9.73 -18.11
CA LEU A 183 5.36 9.75 -17.86
C LEU A 183 5.73 11.13 -17.29
N GLY A 184 6.10 11.13 -16.01
CA GLY A 184 6.61 12.28 -15.29
C GLY A 184 7.46 11.77 -14.13
N GLY A 185 8.48 10.99 -14.47
CA GLY A 185 9.42 10.47 -13.50
C GLY A 185 10.06 11.62 -12.72
N ARG A 186 9.75 11.72 -11.44
CA ARG A 186 10.80 12.03 -10.48
C ARG A 186 11.54 10.72 -10.28
N ALA A 187 12.72 10.62 -10.88
CA ALA A 187 13.69 9.62 -10.46
C ALA A 187 13.86 9.81 -8.95
N ALA A 188 13.39 8.85 -8.17
CA ALA A 188 13.71 8.78 -6.77
C ALA A 188 15.21 8.49 -6.71
N GLU A 189 16.00 9.52 -6.43
CA GLU A 189 17.36 9.35 -5.95
C GLU A 189 17.30 8.35 -4.80
N SER A 190 18.11 7.29 -4.93
CA SER A 190 18.30 6.26 -3.92
C SER A 190 18.59 6.93 -2.57
N ALA A 191 17.75 6.65 -1.56
CA ALA A 191 18.08 7.01 -0.19
C ALA A 191 19.48 6.45 0.15
N PRO A 192 20.38 7.25 0.75
CA PRO A 192 21.72 6.78 1.06
C PRO A 192 21.62 5.60 2.04
N ALA A 193 22.30 4.50 1.71
CA ALA A 193 22.55 3.43 2.65
C ALA A 193 23.25 4.06 3.86
N SER A 194 22.70 3.87 5.07
CA SER A 194 23.35 4.29 6.32
C SER A 194 24.68 3.55 6.45
N ASP A 195 25.75 4.22 6.02
CA ASP A 195 27.11 3.80 6.22
C ASP A 195 27.40 3.96 7.72
N ARG A 196 27.34 2.85 8.46
CA ARG A 196 27.88 2.80 9.81
C ARG A 196 29.40 2.90 9.71
N ILE A 197 29.88 4.12 9.92
CA ILE A 197 31.28 4.43 10.14
C ILE A 197 31.83 3.51 11.24
N ARG A 198 32.78 2.66 10.86
CA ARG A 198 33.83 2.20 11.75
C ARG A 198 34.74 3.39 12.02
N GLY A 199 34.85 3.76 13.28
CA GLY A 199 35.83 4.67 13.85
C GLY A 199 35.91 4.38 15.34
#